data_AF-A0A0N4VU38-F1
#
_entry.id   AF-A0A0N4VU38-F1
#
_cell.length_a   1.000
_cell.length_b   1.000
_cell.length_c   1.000
_cell.angle_alpha   90.00
_cell.angle_beta   90.00
_cell.angle_gamma   90.00
#
_symmetry.space_group_name_H-M   'P 1'
#
loop_
_entity.id
_entity.type
_entity.pdbx_description
1 polymer ?
#
loop_
_entity_poly.entity_id
_entity_poly.type
_entity_poly.pdbx_seq_one_letter_code
_entity_poly.pdbx_strand_id
1 'polypeptide(L)' 'MSELSAASIAEVPDNYMVYRSIGRMFLLSSKESEIARHNQEALEYKQKIDGFTKQKEYLQRGLEEAERNLREMIQARRA' A
#
# COMPACT_ATOMS: atom_id res chain seq x y z
N MET A 1 1.57 -4.16 8.79
CA MET A 1 2.82 -4.92 9.00
C MET A 1 4.00 -4.00 9.22
N SER A 2 4.38 -3.13 8.27
CA SER A 2 5.57 -2.27 8.46
C SER A 2 5.45 -1.29 9.64
N GLU A 3 4.28 -0.69 9.87
CA GLU A 3 4.03 0.18 11.05
C GLU A 3 4.10 -0.59 12.38
N LEU A 4 3.63 -1.84 12.39
CA LEU A 4 3.71 -2.72 13.57
C LEU A 4 5.17 -3.10 13.86
N SER A 5 5.96 -3.38 12.81
CA SER A 5 7.39 -3.62 12.95
C SER A 5 8.13 -2.40 13.53
N ALA A 6 7.81 -1.18 13.08
CA ALA A 6 8.38 0.04 13.64
C ALA A 6 8.04 0.19 15.13
N ALA A 7 6.79 -0.05 15.52
CA ALA A 7 6.34 0.00 16.91
C ALA A 7 7.06 -1.06 17.79
N SER A 8 7.14 -2.30 17.33
CA SER A 8 7.84 -3.37 18.07
C SER A 8 9.34 -3.11 18.22
N ILE A 9 9.99 -2.52 17.20
CA ILE A 9 11.41 -2.14 17.29
C ILE A 9 11.61 -0.98 18.28
N ALA A 10 10.65 -0.05 18.37
CA ALA A 10 10.73 1.06 19.32
C ALA A 10 10.74 0.60 20.79
N GLU A 11 10.09 -0.53 21.09
CA GLU A 11 10.06 -1.15 22.42
C GLU A 11 11.38 -1.84 22.81
N VAL A 12 12.30 -2.07 21.86
CA VAL A 12 13.60 -2.69 22.14
C VAL A 12 14.51 -1.70 22.88
N PRO A 13 15.14 -2.08 24.01
CA PRO A 13 16.10 -1.22 24.70
C PRO A 13 17.32 -0.85 23.84
N ASP A 14 17.84 0.37 24.00
CA ASP A 14 18.93 0.91 23.15
C ASP A 14 20.29 0.22 23.37
N ASN A 15 20.41 -0.63 24.38
CA ASN A 15 21.57 -1.48 24.66
C ASN A 15 21.78 -2.56 23.57
N TYR A 16 20.69 -3.00 22.93
CA TYR A 16 20.77 -4.16 22.03
C TYR A 16 21.26 -3.77 20.64
N MET A 17 22.09 -4.64 20.08
CA MET A 17 22.44 -4.59 18.66
C MET A 17 21.22 -4.97 17.81
N VAL A 18 20.89 -4.12 16.85
CA VAL A 18 19.79 -4.34 15.91
C VAL A 18 20.35 -4.90 14.62
N TYR A 19 19.75 -5.98 14.11
CA TYR A 19 20.16 -6.62 12.86
C TYR A 19 19.02 -6.62 11.86
N ARG A 20 19.32 -6.21 10.63
CA ARG A 20 18.41 -6.26 9.50
C ARG A 20 18.66 -7.52 8.68
N SER A 21 17.60 -8.27 8.39
CA SER A 21 17.68 -9.36 7.42
C SER A 21 17.63 -8.84 5.98
N ILE A 22 18.58 -9.29 5.15
CA ILE A 22 18.60 -9.12 3.71
C ILE A 22 18.77 -10.50 3.08
N GLY A 23 17.65 -11.09 2.62
CA GLY A 23 17.63 -12.47 2.15
C GLY A 23 17.96 -13.45 3.28
N ARG A 24 19.15 -14.06 3.24
CA ARG A 24 19.68 -14.96 4.30
C ARG A 24 20.78 -14.32 5.16
N MET A 25 21.12 -13.06 4.89
CA MET A 25 22.17 -12.32 5.62
C MET A 25 21.55 -11.44 6.69
N PHE A 26 22.28 -11.22 7.79
CA PHE A 26 21.93 -10.27 8.84
C PHE A 26 22.98 -9.17 8.89
N LEU A 27 22.56 -7.93 8.62
CA LEU A 27 23.41 -6.75 8.64
C LEU A 27 23.21 -6.00 9.94
N LEU A 28 24.31 -5.60 10.60
CA LEU A 28 24.24 -4.70 11.75
C LEU A 28 23.65 -3.36 11.31
N SER A 29 22.65 -2.88 12.03
CA SER A 29 21.91 -1.64 11.77
C SER A 29 21.64 -0.90 13.08
N SER A 30 21.14 0.33 13.01
CA SER A 30 20.67 1.04 14.20
C SER A 30 19.16 0.92 14.36
N LYS A 31 18.70 1.00 15.61
CA LYS A 31 17.27 1.04 15.94
C LYS A 31 16.55 2.16 15.18
N GLU A 32 17.13 3.35 15.19
CA GLU A 32 16.60 4.54 14.51
C GLU A 32 16.50 4.33 13.00
N SER A 33 17.53 3.76 12.36
CA SER A 33 17.51 3.54 10.92
C SER A 33 16.47 2.50 10.50
N GLU A 34 16.25 1.45 11.30
CA GLU A 34 15.21 0.46 11.01
C GLU A 34 13.80 1.02 11.23
N ILE A 35 13.58 1.82 12.27
CA ILE A 35 12.30 2.50 12.49
C ILE A 35 12.00 3.45 11.33
N ALA A 36 12.96 4.29 10.94
CA ALA A 36 12.80 5.22 9.82
C ALA A 36 12.49 4.49 8.52
N ARG A 37 13.18 3.37 8.24
CA ARG A 37 12.93 2.53 7.07
C ARG A 37 11.51 1.96 7.06
N HIS A 38 11.06 1.40 8.18
CA HIS A 38 9.72 0.83 8.28
C HIS A 38 8.62 1.90 8.14
N ASN A 39 8.81 3.09 8.72
CA ASN A 39 7.89 4.20 8.54
C ASN A 39 7.82 4.68 7.07
N GLN A 40 8.97 4.77 6.41
CA GLN A 40 9.04 5.13 4.99
C GLN A 40 8.34 4.10 4.11
N GLU A 41 8.58 2.81 4.36
CA GLU A 41 7.92 1.71 3.64
C GLU A 41 6.40 1.72 3.85
N ALA A 42 5.94 1.98 5.07
CA ALA A 42 4.51 2.15 5.37
C ALA A 42 3.88 3.30 4.57
N LEU A 43 4.57 4.45 4.48
CA LEU A 43 4.12 5.60 3.72
C LEU A 43 4.01 5.28 2.22
N GLU A 44 5.02 4.61 1.64
CA GLU A 44 5.01 4.20 0.24
C GLU A 44 3.85 3.25 -0.08
N TYR A 45 3.55 2.31 0.82
CA TYR A 45 2.40 1.43 0.64
C TYR A 45 1.07 2.18 0.74
N LYS A 46 0.94 3.15 1.65
CA LYS A 46 -0.25 4.02 1.72
C LYS A 46 -0.47 4.77 0.40
N GLN A 47 0.59 5.38 -0.14
CA GLN A 47 0.52 6.09 -1.42
C GLN A 47 0.13 5.16 -2.59
N LYS A 48 0.65 3.92 -2.61
CA LYS A 48 0.25 2.92 -3.63
C LYS A 48 -1.22 2.53 -3.49
N ILE A 49 -1.72 2.33 -2.26
CA ILE A 49 -3.13 2.02 -2.01
C ILE A 49 -4.03 3.16 -2.50
N ASP A 50 -3.67 4.41 -2.20
CA ASP A 50 -4.42 5.57 -2.67
C ASP A 50 -4.44 5.65 -4.21
N GLY A 51 -3.30 5.36 -4.85
CA GLY A 51 -3.20 5.27 -6.31
C GLY A 51 -4.14 4.20 -6.89
N PHE A 52 -4.11 2.99 -6.34
CA PHE A 52 -4.99 1.90 -6.78
C PHE A 52 -6.47 2.18 -6.50
N THR A 53 -6.79 2.86 -5.39
CA THR A 53 -8.16 3.23 -5.05
C THR A 53 -8.73 4.20 -6.09
N LYS A 54 -7.97 5.25 -6.44
CA LYS A 54 -8.36 6.20 -7.50
C LYS A 54 -8.51 5.52 -8.85
N GLN A 55 -7.58 4.63 -9.21
CA GLN A 55 -7.66 3.88 -10.48
C GLN A 55 -8.89 2.99 -10.53
N LYS A 56 -9.20 2.30 -9.43
CA LYS A 56 -10.39 1.46 -9.29
C LYS A 56 -11.66 2.29 -9.49
N GLU A 57 -11.80 3.40 -8.79
CA GLU A 57 -12.98 4.28 -8.89
C GLU A 57 -13.18 4.79 -10.32
N TYR A 58 -12.10 5.21 -10.99
CA TYR A 58 -12.14 5.65 -12.38
C TYR A 58 -12.67 4.56 -13.31
N LEU A 59 -12.13 3.34 -13.19
CA LEU A 59 -12.55 2.21 -14.01
C LEU A 59 -14.00 1.79 -13.74
N GLN A 60 -14.44 1.83 -12.47
CA GLN A 60 -15.82 1.51 -12.09
C GLN A 60 -16.82 2.50 -12.70
N ARG A 61 -16.53 3.81 -12.65
CA ARG A 61 -17.39 4.82 -13.28
C ARG A 61 -17.48 4.63 -14.80
N GLY A 62 -16.33 4.35 -15.44
CA GLY A 62 -16.30 4.07 -16.88
C GLY A 62 -17.10 2.82 -17.26
N LEU A 63 -17.07 1.78 -16.43
CA LEU A 63 -17.88 0.58 -16.64
C LEU A 63 -19.38 0.88 -16.50
N GLU A 64 -19.79 1.58 -15.43
CA GLU A 64 -21.19 1.95 -15.20
C GLU A 64 -21.76 2.80 -16.33
N GLU A 65 -20.97 3.75 -16.85
CA GLU A 65 -21.35 4.56 -18.00
C GLU A 65 -21.47 3.72 -19.28
N ALA A 66 -20.51 2.84 -19.56
CA ALA A 66 -20.56 1.96 -20.72
C ALA A 66 -21.78 1.02 -20.66
N GLU A 67 -22.08 0.44 -19.50
CA GLU A 67 -23.27 -0.40 -19.29
C GLU A 67 -24.57 0.37 -19.51
N ARG A 68 -24.68 1.60 -18.99
CA ARG A 68 -25.84 2.47 -19.19
C ARG A 68 -26.04 2.78 -20.67
N ASN A 69 -24.99 3.22 -21.36
CA ASN A 69 -25.05 3.56 -22.78
C ASN A 69 -25.51 2.36 -23.62
N LEU A 70 -25.00 1.15 -23.33
CA LEU A 70 -25.43 -0.07 -24.03
C LEU A 70 -26.92 -0.40 -23.78
N ARG A 71 -27.41 -0.22 -22.55
CA ARG A 71 -28.84 -0.44 -22.24
C ARG A 71 -29.73 0.54 -23.01
N GLU A 72 -29.36 1.81 -23.04
CA GLU A 72 -30.08 2.86 -23.78
C GLU A 72 -30.11 2.55 -25.28
N MET A 73 -28.98 2.15 -25.87
CA MET A 73 -28.92 1.75 -27.30
C MET A 73 -29.86 0.57 -27.63
N ILE A 74 -29.92 -0.44 -26.75
CA ILE A 74 -30.80 -1.60 -26.96
C ILE A 74 -32.27 -1.18 -26.86
N GLN A 75 -32.62 -0.32 -25.90
CA GLN A 75 -33.98 0.19 -25.74
C GLN A 75 -34.40 1.05 -26.94
N ALA A 76 -33.55 1.96 -27.40
CA ALA A 76 -33.80 2.81 -28.56
C ALA A 76 -34.01 2.01 -29.85
N ARG A 77 -33.39 0.83 -29.98
CA ARG A 77 -33.60 -0.07 -31.13
C ARG A 77 -34.90 -0.88 -31.07
N ARG A 78 -35.50 -1.03 -29.87
CA ARG A 78 -36.73 -1.79 -29.64
C ARG A 78 -38.00 -0.91 -29.63
N ALA A 79 -37.85 0.40 -29.49
CA ALA A 79 -38.90 1.41 -29.71
C ALA A 79 -39.05 1.69 -31.21
#